data_AF-A0A7K2EFS4-F1
#
_entry.id   AF-A0A7K2EFS4-F1
#
_cell.length_a   1.000
_cell.length_b   1.000
_cell.length_c   1.000
_cell.angle_alpha   90.00
_cell.angle_beta   90.00
_cell.angle_gamma   90.00
#
_symmetry.space_group_name_H-M   'P 1'
#
loop_
_entity.id
_entity.type
_entity.pdbx_description
1 polymer ?
#
loop_
_entity_poly.entity_id
_entity_poly.type
_entity_poly.pdbx_seq_one_letter_code
_entity_poly.pdbx_strand_id
1 'polypeptide(L)'
;MYSKTIKPAPWIALFLLVAVAACSRPDTQTGWPVLKTYSGAYLDEVAMPLGGIGTGTVSLGGRGDLRDWEIMNRGALGYLPAFKLVQPTIANGPFFALYYRTPDTPGQVRVLEGPVPAKEHSGDWGADAVNSGFPRFESTTFEAAYPLAQVSFEHHNVPLEVRLEAFNPLLVGDAEQSGIPVAILRYVLTNPTQNSVEAAVVGMVPNYIGADGWTGAPDRNVNSFRTDGGIRGVYMTSDGVDSLDVNWGTMALTTTASPVTYRTSWDPLAWNWTFREFWDDFVEDGELTDHPDTAHVIQTPPA
;
A
#
# COMPACT_ATOMS: atom_id res chain seq x y z
N MET A 1 24.74 -35.55 -1.02
CA MET A 1 26.00 -36.10 -0.47
C MET A 1 26.67 -34.97 0.33
N TYR A 2 26.88 -35.19 1.64
CA TYR A 2 27.47 -34.22 2.58
C TYR A 2 28.99 -34.06 2.35
N SER A 3 29.55 -32.86 2.53
CA SER A 3 30.78 -32.57 3.30
C SER A 3 31.41 -31.21 2.93
N LYS A 4 31.52 -30.28 3.89
CA LYS A 4 32.81 -29.72 4.31
C LYS A 4 32.77 -28.84 5.58
N THR A 5 33.65 -29.27 6.49
CA THR A 5 34.45 -28.66 7.55
C THR A 5 34.45 -27.13 7.76
N ILE A 6 34.34 -26.72 9.04
CA ILE A 6 34.43 -25.35 9.59
C ILE A 6 35.72 -25.18 10.41
N LYS A 7 36.43 -24.03 10.31
CA LYS A 7 37.22 -23.30 11.36
C LYS A 7 37.63 -21.88 10.84
N PRO A 8 38.13 -20.94 11.67
CA PRO A 8 37.42 -20.01 12.56
C PRO A 8 37.49 -18.52 12.10
N ALA A 9 36.64 -17.69 12.71
CA ALA A 9 36.36 -16.29 12.36
C ALA A 9 37.49 -15.28 12.63
N PRO A 10 37.37 -14.08 12.03
CA PRO A 10 37.50 -12.85 12.81
C PRO A 10 36.26 -11.95 12.65
N TRP A 11 35.62 -11.69 13.80
CA TRP A 11 34.89 -10.49 14.21
C TRP A 11 34.44 -9.48 13.13
N ILE A 12 33.16 -9.55 12.75
CA ILE A 12 32.36 -8.38 12.35
C ILE A 12 31.00 -8.52 13.05
N ALA A 13 30.56 -7.44 13.68
CA ALA A 13 29.38 -7.36 14.53
C ALA A 13 28.11 -7.82 13.80
N LEU A 14 27.45 -8.82 14.39
CA LEU A 14 26.18 -9.39 13.96
C LEU A 14 25.06 -8.63 14.68
N PHE A 15 24.38 -7.71 14.00
CA PHE A 15 23.03 -7.33 14.40
C PHE A 15 22.05 -8.29 13.71
N LEU A 16 21.66 -9.30 14.46
CA LEU A 16 20.61 -10.24 14.12
C LEU A 16 19.30 -9.63 14.63
N LEU A 17 18.37 -9.30 13.73
CA LEU A 17 16.97 -9.14 14.12
C LEU A 17 16.12 -10.11 13.31
N VAL A 18 15.72 -11.18 14.00
CA VAL A 18 14.79 -12.19 13.52
C VAL A 18 13.37 -11.61 13.58
N ALA A 19 12.61 -11.73 12.49
CA ALA A 19 11.16 -11.78 12.56
C ALA A 19 10.70 -13.08 11.90
N VAL A 20 10.02 -13.90 12.69
CA VAL A 20 9.60 -15.26 12.39
C VAL A 20 8.29 -15.19 11.60
N ALA A 21 8.20 -15.90 10.47
CA ALA A 21 6.90 -16.39 9.99
C ALA A 21 6.51 -17.57 10.88
N ALA A 22 6.00 -17.28 12.07
CA ALA A 22 5.46 -18.29 12.98
C ALA A 22 3.96 -18.38 12.76
N CYS A 23 3.45 -19.59 12.52
CA CYS A 23 2.17 -19.98 13.11
C CYS A 23 2.33 -19.91 14.63
N SER A 24 2.17 -18.73 15.21
CA SER A 24 2.25 -18.54 16.65
C SER A 24 0.94 -19.00 17.28
N ARG A 25 1.05 -19.92 18.24
CA ARG A 25 0.11 -20.05 19.37
C ARG A 25 -0.20 -18.66 19.94
N PRO A 26 -1.38 -18.44 20.55
CA PRO A 26 -1.76 -17.12 21.04
C PRO A 26 -0.75 -16.65 22.09
N ASP A 27 0.17 -15.81 21.66
CA ASP A 27 0.92 -14.95 22.56
C ASP A 27 -0.13 -14.06 23.21
N THR A 28 -0.11 -14.00 24.53
CA THR A 28 -0.96 -13.11 25.32
C THR A 28 -0.75 -11.68 24.83
N GLN A 29 -1.71 -11.20 24.03
CA GLN A 29 -1.85 -9.82 23.55
C GLN A 29 -1.62 -8.84 24.70
N THR A 30 -0.48 -8.16 24.73
CA THR A 30 -0.55 -6.71 24.94
C THR A 30 -1.07 -6.15 23.62
N GLY A 31 -2.35 -5.77 23.58
CA GLY A 31 -3.00 -5.30 22.35
C GLY A 31 -2.27 -4.11 21.71
N TRP A 32 -2.51 -3.90 20.40
CA TRP A 32 -2.03 -2.71 19.71
C TRP A 32 -2.50 -1.44 20.48
N PRO A 33 -1.62 -0.45 20.75
CA PRO A 33 -2.00 0.69 21.58
C PRO A 33 -3.14 1.51 20.98
N VAL A 34 -4.12 1.88 21.81
CA VAL A 34 -5.24 2.75 21.44
C VAL A 34 -5.43 3.82 22.52
N LEU A 35 -5.43 5.09 22.12
CA LEU A 35 -5.76 6.23 22.97
C LEU A 35 -7.11 6.84 22.60
N LYS A 36 -7.49 6.81 21.33
CA LYS A 36 -8.74 7.38 20.84
C LYS A 36 -9.30 6.59 19.66
N THR A 37 -10.61 6.38 19.69
CA THR A 37 -11.37 5.70 18.63
C THR A 37 -12.24 6.71 17.89
N TYR A 38 -12.30 6.59 16.57
CA TYR A 38 -13.07 7.41 15.65
C TYR A 38 -13.97 6.51 14.80
N SER A 39 -15.21 6.95 14.57
CA SER A 39 -16.21 6.23 13.77
C SER A 39 -17.22 7.21 13.14
N GLY A 40 -18.02 6.72 12.20
CA GLY A 40 -19.05 7.52 11.51
C GLY A 40 -18.45 8.74 10.80
N ALA A 41 -19.07 9.90 10.95
CA ALA A 41 -18.66 11.13 10.27
C ALA A 41 -17.23 11.60 10.61
N TYR A 42 -16.66 11.18 11.75
CA TYR A 42 -15.29 11.53 12.10
C TYR A 42 -14.24 10.84 11.21
N LEU A 43 -14.61 9.76 10.51
CA LEU A 43 -13.70 9.02 9.62
C LEU A 43 -13.30 9.84 8.38
N ASP A 44 -14.14 10.80 7.98
CA ASP A 44 -13.86 11.70 6.87
C ASP A 44 -12.80 12.75 7.24
N GLU A 45 -12.67 13.06 8.53
CA GLU A 45 -11.87 14.17 9.05
C GLU A 45 -10.52 13.73 9.65
N VAL A 46 -10.43 12.49 10.15
CA VAL A 46 -9.18 11.98 10.73
C VAL A 46 -8.19 11.58 9.63
N ALA A 47 -6.96 12.08 9.74
CA ALA A 47 -5.83 11.77 8.88
C ALA A 47 -4.57 11.73 9.76
N MET A 48 -3.93 10.56 9.88
CA MET A 48 -2.69 10.39 10.63
C MET A 48 -1.50 10.38 9.69
N PRO A 49 -0.55 11.33 9.82
CA PRO A 49 0.62 11.36 8.95
C PRO A 49 1.55 10.18 9.23
N LEU A 50 1.94 9.46 8.19
CA LEU A 50 2.98 8.42 8.21
C LEU A 50 4.22 8.95 7.48
N GLY A 51 5.30 9.13 8.23
CA GLY A 51 6.59 9.56 7.70
C GLY A 51 7.48 10.13 8.79
N GLY A 52 8.79 10.01 8.60
CA GLY A 52 9.79 10.56 9.51
C GLY A 52 9.79 12.09 9.54
N ILE A 53 10.48 12.65 10.53
CA ILE A 53 10.65 14.09 10.68
C ILE A 53 11.41 14.64 9.46
N GLY A 54 10.78 15.55 8.72
CA GLY A 54 11.39 16.22 7.58
C GLY A 54 11.48 15.37 6.30
N THR A 55 10.85 14.20 6.26
CA THR A 55 10.93 13.30 5.09
C THR A 55 9.77 13.43 4.10
N GLY A 56 8.79 14.28 4.42
CA GLY A 56 7.46 14.18 3.81
C GLY A 56 6.64 13.04 4.40
N THR A 57 5.33 13.06 4.15
CA THR A 57 4.38 12.13 4.77
C THR A 57 3.33 11.64 3.78
N VAL A 58 2.77 10.47 4.06
CA VAL A 58 1.50 9.99 3.48
C VAL A 58 0.53 9.82 4.63
N SER A 59 -0.65 10.44 4.56
CA SER A 59 -1.63 10.35 5.63
C SER A 59 -2.50 9.10 5.52
N LEU A 60 -2.64 8.37 6.62
CA LEU A 60 -3.64 7.32 6.78
C LEU A 60 -4.96 7.94 7.26
N GLY A 61 -5.98 7.87 6.41
CA GLY A 61 -7.32 8.36 6.70
C GLY A 61 -8.15 7.42 7.56
N GLY A 62 -9.24 7.95 8.13
CA GLY A 62 -10.15 7.18 8.99
C GLY A 62 -10.76 5.94 8.33
N ARG A 63 -11.01 6.01 7.02
CA ARG A 63 -11.53 4.88 6.23
C ARG A 63 -10.45 3.88 5.80
N GLY A 64 -9.20 4.03 6.22
CA GLY A 64 -8.08 3.17 5.83
C GLY A 64 -7.40 3.53 4.51
N ASP A 65 -7.80 4.65 3.89
CA ASP A 65 -7.21 5.15 2.66
C ASP A 65 -5.90 5.90 2.90
N LEU A 66 -5.03 5.90 1.89
CA LEU A 66 -3.83 6.72 1.87
C LEU A 66 -4.08 8.01 1.09
N ARG A 67 -4.00 9.14 1.77
CA ARG A 67 -4.25 10.49 1.24
C ARG A 67 -3.09 11.43 1.58
N ASP A 68 -3.15 12.66 1.12
CA ASP A 68 -2.16 13.71 1.41
C ASP A 68 -0.72 13.22 1.16
N TRP A 69 -0.42 12.88 -0.09
CA TRP A 69 0.89 12.35 -0.48
C TRP A 69 1.92 13.49 -0.62
N GLU A 70 2.55 13.85 0.49
CA GLU A 70 3.45 15.01 0.62
C GLU A 70 4.93 14.59 0.62
N ILE A 71 5.36 13.74 -0.33
CA ILE A 71 6.73 13.18 -0.36
C ILE A 71 7.68 13.80 -1.40
N MET A 72 7.23 14.76 -2.20
CA MET A 72 8.04 15.45 -3.22
C MET A 72 8.54 16.82 -2.74
N ASN A 73 9.05 16.88 -1.49
CA ASN A 73 9.62 18.09 -0.88
C ASN A 73 8.69 19.32 -0.83
N ARG A 74 7.37 19.10 -0.97
CA ARG A 74 6.36 20.15 -0.98
C ARG A 74 5.11 19.69 -0.26
N GLY A 75 4.57 20.55 0.60
CA GLY A 75 3.27 20.32 1.22
C GLY A 75 2.18 20.29 0.16
N ALA A 76 1.33 19.29 0.20
CA ALA A 76 0.36 18.93 -0.83
C ALA A 76 -0.88 18.26 -0.20
N LEU A 77 -1.42 18.84 0.87
CA LEU A 77 -2.70 18.41 1.46
C LEU A 77 -3.80 18.29 0.39
N GLY A 78 -4.49 17.16 0.38
CA GLY A 78 -5.48 16.78 -0.63
C GLY A 78 -4.90 16.18 -1.91
N TYR A 79 -3.57 16.18 -2.09
CA TYR A 79 -2.95 15.53 -3.24
C TYR A 79 -2.95 14.01 -3.09
N LEU A 80 -3.37 13.35 -4.17
CA LEU A 80 -3.34 11.91 -4.34
C LEU A 80 -2.78 11.63 -5.73
N PRO A 81 -1.71 10.82 -5.87
CA PRO A 81 -1.04 10.60 -7.14
C PRO A 81 -1.87 9.64 -7.99
N ALA A 82 -3.00 10.12 -8.51
CA ALA A 82 -3.89 9.37 -9.37
C ALA A 82 -3.56 9.61 -10.85
N PHE A 83 -3.59 8.55 -11.64
CA PHE A 83 -3.57 8.65 -13.10
C PHE A 83 -5.01 8.63 -13.62
N LYS A 84 -5.28 9.50 -14.59
CA LYS A 84 -6.58 9.59 -15.25
C LYS A 84 -6.56 8.75 -16.52
N LEU A 85 -7.20 7.58 -16.47
CA LEU A 85 -7.39 6.68 -17.61
C LEU A 85 -8.32 7.30 -18.65
N VAL A 86 -9.39 7.97 -18.20
CA VAL A 86 -10.27 8.79 -19.04
C VAL A 86 -10.55 10.10 -18.34
N GLN A 87 -10.23 11.21 -19.00
CA GLN A 87 -10.50 12.54 -18.46
C GLN A 87 -11.97 12.92 -18.71
N PRO A 88 -12.68 13.53 -17.74
CA PRO A 88 -12.23 13.86 -16.37
C PRO A 88 -12.45 12.75 -15.32
N THR A 89 -13.01 11.60 -15.69
CA THR A 89 -13.88 10.79 -14.82
C THR A 89 -13.27 9.52 -14.24
N ILE A 90 -12.36 8.86 -14.95
CA ILE A 90 -11.81 7.56 -14.52
C ILE A 90 -10.39 7.79 -14.04
N ALA A 91 -10.25 7.85 -12.72
CA ALA A 91 -8.99 8.01 -12.04
C ALA A 91 -8.75 6.83 -11.09
N ASN A 92 -7.57 6.24 -11.22
CA ASN A 92 -7.05 5.25 -10.30
C ASN A 92 -5.82 5.83 -9.62
N GLY A 93 -5.76 5.68 -8.32
CA GLY A 93 -4.63 6.12 -7.50
C GLY A 93 -4.19 5.00 -6.57
N PRO A 94 -3.30 5.28 -5.62
CA PRO A 94 -2.83 4.28 -4.68
C PRO A 94 -3.97 3.56 -3.98
N PHE A 95 -3.87 2.23 -3.85
CA PHE A 95 -4.78 1.44 -3.03
C PHE A 95 -4.10 0.17 -2.55
N PHE A 96 -4.70 -0.43 -1.52
CA PHE A 96 -4.44 -1.81 -1.15
C PHE A 96 -5.75 -2.58 -1.26
N ALA A 97 -5.69 -3.86 -1.61
CA ALA A 97 -6.88 -4.70 -1.74
C ALA A 97 -6.64 -6.10 -1.16
N LEU A 98 -7.72 -6.67 -0.64
CA LEU A 98 -7.80 -8.04 -0.16
C LEU A 98 -8.45 -8.90 -1.24
N TYR A 99 -7.73 -9.93 -1.68
CA TYR A 99 -8.30 -11.11 -2.30
C TYR A 99 -8.71 -12.11 -1.22
N TYR A 100 -9.86 -12.74 -1.37
CA TYR A 100 -10.25 -13.89 -0.58
C TYR A 100 -11.08 -14.90 -1.36
N ARG A 101 -10.86 -16.18 -1.09
CA ARG A 101 -11.61 -17.30 -1.68
C ARG A 101 -11.91 -18.35 -0.61
N THR A 102 -13.16 -18.81 -0.59
CA THR A 102 -13.59 -19.97 0.21
C THR A 102 -13.83 -21.16 -0.71
N PRO A 103 -13.89 -22.41 -0.20
CA PRO A 103 -14.14 -23.58 -1.04
C PRO A 103 -15.42 -23.51 -1.87
N ASP A 104 -16.41 -22.75 -1.40
CA ASP A 104 -17.75 -22.69 -1.98
C ASP A 104 -17.99 -21.41 -2.81
N THR A 105 -17.04 -20.47 -2.87
CA THR A 105 -17.21 -19.18 -3.55
C THR A 105 -16.06 -18.88 -4.51
N PRO A 106 -16.30 -18.22 -5.65
CA PRO A 106 -15.21 -17.71 -6.49
C PRO A 106 -14.37 -16.67 -5.73
N GLY A 107 -13.19 -16.36 -6.27
CA GLY A 107 -12.33 -15.29 -5.77
C GLY A 107 -13.08 -13.96 -5.72
N GLN A 108 -12.88 -13.22 -4.63
CA GLN A 108 -13.45 -11.90 -4.43
C GLN A 108 -12.35 -10.93 -4.05
N VAL A 109 -12.42 -9.72 -4.59
CA VAL A 109 -11.48 -8.64 -4.30
C VAL A 109 -12.23 -7.45 -3.71
N ARG A 110 -11.67 -6.85 -2.66
CA ARG A 110 -12.16 -5.60 -2.07
C ARG A 110 -10.99 -4.70 -1.74
N VAL A 111 -11.08 -3.41 -2.04
CA VAL A 111 -10.09 -2.46 -1.53
C VAL A 111 -10.19 -2.41 -0.01
N LEU A 112 -9.03 -2.33 0.64
CA LEU A 112 -8.86 -2.22 2.09
C LEU A 112 -9.15 -0.77 2.52
N GLU A 113 -10.36 -0.33 2.19
CA GLU A 113 -10.89 0.99 2.50
C GLU A 113 -12.38 0.85 2.85
N GLY A 114 -12.86 1.72 3.74
CA GLY A 114 -14.27 1.89 4.05
C GLY A 114 -15.07 2.51 2.90
N PRO A 115 -16.36 2.80 3.14
CA PRO A 115 -17.25 3.32 2.11
C PRO A 115 -16.76 4.68 1.56
N VAL A 116 -17.12 4.97 0.31
CA VAL A 116 -16.89 6.30 -0.28
C VAL A 116 -17.67 7.33 0.55
N PRO A 117 -17.07 8.46 0.96
CA PRO A 117 -17.79 9.53 1.64
C PRO A 117 -18.98 10.03 0.84
N ALA A 118 -20.11 10.31 1.49
CA ALA A 118 -21.33 10.75 0.80
C ALA A 118 -21.13 12.02 -0.05
N LYS A 119 -20.22 12.91 0.39
CA LYS A 119 -19.83 14.13 -0.33
C LYS A 119 -19.15 13.86 -1.68
N GLU A 120 -18.61 12.65 -1.89
CA GLU A 120 -17.91 12.23 -3.11
C GLU A 120 -18.74 11.28 -3.99
N HIS A 121 -20.01 11.01 -3.63
CA HIS A 121 -20.90 10.14 -4.42
C HIS A 121 -21.38 10.80 -5.71
N SER A 122 -21.37 12.13 -5.77
CA SER A 122 -21.98 12.91 -6.83
C SER A 122 -20.93 13.73 -7.57
N GLY A 123 -20.97 13.67 -8.89
CA GLY A 123 -20.12 14.37 -9.85
C GLY A 123 -20.76 14.24 -11.24
N ASP A 124 -20.24 14.97 -12.22
CA ASP A 124 -20.84 15.08 -13.56
C ASP A 124 -21.02 13.72 -14.27
N TRP A 125 -20.26 12.70 -13.86
CA TRP A 125 -20.24 11.37 -14.46
C TRP A 125 -20.29 10.22 -13.44
N GLY A 126 -20.76 10.49 -12.21
CA GLY A 126 -20.77 9.54 -11.10
C GLY A 126 -19.92 10.02 -9.92
N ALA A 127 -19.46 9.09 -9.08
CA ALA A 127 -18.64 9.43 -7.93
C ALA A 127 -17.25 9.91 -8.36
N ASP A 128 -16.86 11.12 -7.96
CA ASP A 128 -15.55 11.72 -8.24
C ASP A 128 -14.42 11.12 -7.38
N ALA A 129 -14.77 10.27 -6.41
CA ALA A 129 -13.80 9.54 -5.61
C ALA A 129 -12.86 8.68 -6.47
N VAL A 130 -11.57 8.77 -6.18
CA VAL A 130 -10.56 7.89 -6.78
C VAL A 130 -10.83 6.44 -6.37
N ASN A 131 -10.64 5.50 -7.30
CA ASN A 131 -10.93 4.09 -7.08
C ASN A 131 -12.42 3.82 -6.74
N SER A 132 -13.37 4.69 -7.15
CA SER A 132 -14.80 4.53 -6.83
C SER A 132 -15.44 3.26 -7.40
N GLY A 133 -14.89 2.71 -8.48
CA GLY A 133 -15.38 1.47 -9.11
C GLY A 133 -15.09 0.18 -8.35
N PHE A 134 -14.30 0.21 -7.27
CA PHE A 134 -13.94 -0.98 -6.53
C PHE A 134 -14.98 -1.37 -5.47
N PRO A 135 -15.21 -2.67 -5.25
CA PRO A 135 -15.86 -3.17 -4.03
C PRO A 135 -15.06 -2.75 -2.78
N ARG A 136 -15.75 -2.30 -1.73
CA ARG A 136 -15.15 -1.76 -0.49
C ARG A 136 -15.68 -2.52 0.73
N PHE A 137 -15.14 -2.19 1.90
CA PHE A 137 -15.74 -2.56 3.19
C PHE A 137 -16.91 -1.62 3.53
N GLU A 138 -17.87 -2.13 4.31
CA GLU A 138 -19.12 -1.41 4.63
C GLU A 138 -18.90 -0.37 5.73
N SER A 139 -18.06 -0.72 6.69
CA SER A 139 -17.68 0.15 7.81
C SER A 139 -16.22 -0.04 8.15
N THR A 140 -15.66 0.99 8.78
CA THR A 140 -14.33 0.96 9.38
C THR A 140 -14.38 1.64 10.74
N THR A 141 -13.45 1.25 11.61
CA THR A 141 -13.19 1.95 12.87
C THR A 141 -11.71 2.32 12.92
N PHE A 142 -11.42 3.60 13.15
CA PHE A 142 -10.06 4.11 13.22
C PHE A 142 -9.65 4.35 14.66
N GLU A 143 -8.53 3.79 15.08
CA GLU A 143 -8.04 3.87 16.45
C GLU A 143 -6.61 4.40 16.44
N ALA A 144 -6.36 5.45 17.23
CA ALA A 144 -5.13 6.21 17.20
C ALA A 144 -4.41 6.16 18.55
N ALA A 145 -3.11 5.98 18.51
CA ALA A 145 -2.14 6.19 19.58
C ALA A 145 -0.82 6.67 18.95
N TYR A 146 -0.86 7.85 18.29
CA TYR A 146 0.25 8.36 17.48
C TYR A 146 1.61 8.16 18.17
N PRO A 147 2.62 7.60 17.48
CA PRO A 147 2.75 7.36 16.04
C PRO A 147 2.08 6.06 15.51
N LEU A 148 1.25 5.41 16.31
CA LEU A 148 0.56 4.17 15.94
C LEU A 148 -0.90 4.47 15.59
N ALA A 149 -1.42 3.81 14.56
CA ALA A 149 -2.86 3.70 14.30
C ALA A 149 -3.24 2.28 13.93
N GLN A 150 -4.51 1.96 14.10
CA GLN A 150 -5.11 0.80 13.50
C GLN A 150 -6.45 1.12 12.87
N VAL A 151 -6.78 0.40 11.81
CA VAL A 151 -8.09 0.45 11.14
C VAL A 151 -8.66 -0.95 11.11
N SER A 152 -9.82 -1.12 11.72
CA SER A 152 -10.58 -2.37 11.63
C SER A 152 -11.57 -2.25 10.48
N PHE A 153 -11.64 -3.27 9.62
CA PHE A 153 -12.52 -3.30 8.45
C PHE A 153 -13.65 -4.31 8.65
N GLU A 154 -14.87 -3.90 8.32
CA GLU A 154 -16.07 -4.70 8.53
C GLU A 154 -16.87 -4.83 7.23
N HIS A 155 -17.22 -6.07 6.89
CA HIS A 155 -18.10 -6.37 5.77
C HIS A 155 -18.77 -7.73 5.99
N HIS A 156 -20.09 -7.81 5.92
CA HIS A 156 -20.83 -9.03 6.30
C HIS A 156 -20.49 -10.29 5.49
N ASN A 157 -20.11 -10.13 4.21
CA ASN A 157 -19.69 -11.24 3.33
C ASN A 157 -18.19 -11.57 3.34
N VAL A 158 -17.37 -10.90 4.15
CA VAL A 158 -15.93 -11.21 4.24
C VAL A 158 -15.74 -12.20 5.40
N PRO A 159 -15.22 -13.42 5.16
CA PRO A 159 -15.09 -14.45 6.19
C PRO A 159 -13.87 -14.26 7.11
N LEU A 160 -13.16 -13.14 6.98
CA LEU A 160 -11.94 -12.81 7.70
C LEU A 160 -12.17 -11.60 8.60
N GLU A 161 -11.55 -11.60 9.77
CA GLU A 161 -11.32 -10.36 10.53
C GLU A 161 -10.08 -9.69 9.94
N VAL A 162 -10.25 -8.43 9.52
CA VAL A 162 -9.24 -7.68 8.75
C VAL A 162 -8.91 -6.40 9.51
N ARG A 163 -7.62 -6.21 9.82
CA ARG A 163 -7.13 -5.02 10.50
C ARG A 163 -5.84 -4.53 9.86
N LEU A 164 -5.73 -3.21 9.66
CA LEU A 164 -4.49 -2.54 9.32
C LEU A 164 -3.87 -2.00 10.61
N GLU A 165 -2.61 -2.30 10.85
CA GLU A 165 -1.75 -1.65 11.85
C GLU A 165 -0.75 -0.78 11.09
N ALA A 166 -0.71 0.52 11.38
CA ALA A 166 0.14 1.46 10.66
C ALA A 166 0.97 2.33 11.61
N PHE A 167 2.22 2.57 11.25
CA PHE A 167 3.11 3.46 11.98
C PHE A 167 4.29 3.92 11.13
N ASN A 168 4.99 4.94 11.61
CA ASN A 168 6.36 5.24 11.21
C ASN A 168 7.27 5.20 12.46
N PRO A 169 8.57 4.87 12.32
CA PRO A 169 9.51 4.93 13.43
C PRO A 169 9.61 6.38 13.93
N LEU A 170 9.03 6.64 15.10
CA LEU A 170 9.15 7.93 15.79
C LEU A 170 9.56 7.66 17.23
N LEU A 171 10.85 7.85 17.51
CA LEU A 171 11.47 7.53 18.78
C LEU A 171 11.88 8.81 19.51
N VAL A 172 11.26 9.04 20.66
CA VAL A 172 11.54 10.23 21.48
C VAL A 172 13.01 10.27 21.86
N GLY A 173 13.69 11.35 21.49
CA GLY A 173 15.11 11.57 21.78
C GLY A 173 16.08 10.95 20.76
N ASP A 174 15.58 10.29 19.72
CA ASP A 174 16.40 9.73 18.64
C ASP A 174 15.96 10.29 17.29
N ALA A 175 16.65 11.36 16.86
CA ALA A 175 16.33 12.05 15.61
C ALA A 175 16.71 11.24 14.36
N GLU A 176 17.72 10.37 14.45
CA GLU A 176 18.18 9.56 13.32
C GLU A 176 17.13 8.51 12.97
N GLN A 177 16.65 7.77 13.98
CA GLN A 177 15.58 6.79 13.80
C GLN A 177 14.23 7.46 13.48
N SER A 178 13.98 8.63 14.04
CA SER A 178 12.76 9.41 13.75
C SER A 178 12.75 10.07 12.38
N GLY A 179 13.89 10.16 11.71
CA GLY A 179 14.06 10.79 10.40
C GLY A 179 14.01 9.82 9.23
N ILE A 180 13.56 8.57 9.43
CA ILE A 180 13.53 7.56 8.37
C ILE A 180 12.30 7.78 7.47
N PRO A 181 12.46 7.88 6.13
CA PRO A 181 11.37 8.13 5.18
C PRO A 181 10.57 6.84 4.90
N VAL A 182 9.83 6.35 5.90
CA VAL A 182 9.07 5.10 5.77
C VAL A 182 7.69 5.19 6.42
N ALA A 183 6.71 4.62 5.72
CA ALA A 183 5.39 4.29 6.25
C ALA A 183 5.26 2.77 6.31
N ILE A 184 4.94 2.22 7.48
CA ILE A 184 4.80 0.77 7.68
C ILE A 184 3.32 0.45 7.78
N LEU A 185 2.85 -0.44 6.92
CA LEU A 185 1.49 -0.95 6.87
C LEU A 185 1.53 -2.46 7.10
N ARG A 186 0.94 -2.91 8.20
CA ARG A 186 0.81 -4.33 8.54
C ARG A 186 -0.65 -4.73 8.50
N TYR A 187 -1.01 -5.49 7.47
CA TYR A 187 -2.32 -6.12 7.37
C TYR A 187 -2.35 -7.41 8.19
N VAL A 188 -3.26 -7.47 9.15
CA VAL A 188 -3.50 -8.61 10.02
C VAL A 188 -4.82 -9.26 9.59
N LEU A 189 -4.73 -10.48 9.06
CA LEU A 189 -5.86 -11.29 8.64
C LEU A 189 -6.05 -12.44 9.63
N THR A 190 -7.21 -12.52 10.26
CA THR A 190 -7.57 -13.63 11.15
C THR A 190 -8.75 -14.38 10.56
N ASN A 191 -8.66 -15.71 10.46
CA ASN A 191 -9.76 -16.56 10.03
C ASN A 191 -10.45 -17.15 11.27
N PRO A 192 -11.60 -16.60 11.72
CA PRO A 192 -12.35 -17.13 12.86
C PRO A 192 -13.20 -18.35 12.50
N THR A 193 -13.28 -18.71 11.21
CA THR A 193 -14.15 -19.79 10.73
C THR A 193 -13.50 -21.16 10.86
N GLN A 194 -14.29 -22.22 10.64
CA GLN A 194 -13.76 -23.59 10.56
C GLN A 194 -13.29 -23.99 9.16
N ASN A 195 -13.58 -23.16 8.15
CA ASN A 195 -13.24 -23.43 6.77
C ASN A 195 -11.90 -22.78 6.42
N SER A 196 -11.14 -23.40 5.51
CA SER A 196 -9.97 -22.75 4.94
C SER A 196 -10.39 -21.53 4.12
N VAL A 197 -9.65 -20.44 4.25
CA VAL A 197 -9.81 -19.24 3.41
C VAL A 197 -8.46 -18.96 2.78
N GLU A 198 -8.44 -18.91 1.46
CA GLU A 198 -7.28 -18.43 0.71
C GLU A 198 -7.37 -16.90 0.67
N ALA A 199 -6.26 -16.21 0.92
CA ALA A 199 -6.24 -14.76 0.98
C ALA A 199 -4.90 -14.20 0.50
N ALA A 200 -4.97 -13.07 -0.19
CA ALA A 200 -3.79 -12.30 -0.60
C ALA A 200 -4.06 -10.81 -0.39
N VAL A 201 -3.00 -10.04 -0.12
CA VAL A 201 -3.06 -8.57 -0.07
C VAL A 201 -2.18 -8.03 -1.18
N VAL A 202 -2.76 -7.19 -2.02
CA VAL A 202 -2.05 -6.44 -3.06
C VAL A 202 -1.97 -4.97 -2.67
N GLY A 203 -0.84 -4.34 -2.96
CA GLY A 203 -0.68 -2.90 -2.89
C GLY A 203 -0.35 -2.38 -4.28
N MET A 204 -0.94 -1.25 -4.63
CA MET A 204 -0.65 -0.53 -5.86
C MET A 204 -0.32 0.92 -5.54
N VAL A 205 0.81 1.40 -6.04
CA VAL A 205 1.24 2.80 -5.89
C VAL A 205 1.80 3.28 -7.23
N PRO A 206 1.23 4.34 -7.84
CA PRO A 206 1.79 4.89 -9.07
C PRO A 206 3.21 5.38 -8.88
N ASN A 207 4.08 5.19 -9.87
CA ASN A 207 5.38 5.83 -9.88
C ASN A 207 5.25 7.27 -10.39
N TYR A 208 4.98 8.22 -9.50
CA TYR A 208 4.75 9.63 -9.83
C TYR A 208 5.95 10.55 -9.59
N ILE A 209 7.19 10.00 -9.51
CA ILE A 209 8.43 10.79 -9.42
C ILE A 209 8.41 11.88 -10.50
N GLY A 210 8.66 13.14 -10.13
CA GLY A 210 8.55 14.31 -11.01
C GLY A 210 7.31 15.18 -10.80
N ALA A 211 6.29 14.74 -10.05
CA ALA A 211 5.07 15.52 -9.77
C ALA A 211 4.81 15.71 -8.27
N ASP A 212 4.65 16.96 -7.82
CA ASP A 212 4.49 17.32 -6.40
C ASP A 212 3.06 17.70 -6.00
N GLY A 213 2.10 17.51 -6.90
CA GLY A 213 0.70 17.92 -6.74
C GLY A 213 0.38 19.37 -7.07
N TRP A 214 1.39 20.19 -7.35
CA TRP A 214 1.25 21.59 -7.78
C TRP A 214 1.82 21.83 -9.18
N THR A 215 2.97 21.22 -9.45
CA THR A 215 3.82 21.42 -10.62
C THR A 215 4.54 20.11 -10.99
N GLY A 216 5.23 20.15 -12.14
CA GLY A 216 5.95 19.01 -12.65
C GLY A 216 5.03 17.93 -13.23
N ALA A 217 5.66 16.88 -13.74
CA ALA A 217 5.01 15.72 -14.31
C ALA A 217 5.98 14.54 -14.25
N PRO A 218 5.48 13.30 -14.19
CA PRO A 218 6.31 12.12 -14.42
C PRO A 218 6.99 12.18 -15.80
N ASP A 219 8.27 11.80 -15.86
CA ASP A 219 9.02 11.72 -17.12
C ASP A 219 9.90 10.47 -17.14
N ARG A 220 9.63 9.55 -18.08
CA ARG A 220 10.35 8.27 -18.23
C ARG A 220 10.56 7.54 -16.90
N ASN A 221 9.49 7.35 -16.15
CA ASN A 221 9.51 6.65 -14.88
C ASN A 221 9.65 5.13 -15.09
N VAL A 222 10.47 4.48 -14.27
CA VAL A 222 10.85 3.08 -14.40
C VAL A 222 10.63 2.34 -13.08
N ASN A 223 10.00 1.17 -13.18
CA ASN A 223 9.74 0.27 -12.06
C ASN A 223 10.58 -1.01 -12.23
N SER A 224 11.21 -1.46 -11.15
CA SER A 224 12.02 -2.69 -11.17
C SER A 224 11.74 -3.52 -9.92
N PHE A 225 11.48 -4.82 -10.07
CA PHE A 225 11.36 -5.70 -8.92
C PHE A 225 12.76 -6.01 -8.35
N ARG A 226 12.91 -5.91 -7.03
CA ARG A 226 14.16 -6.16 -6.33
C ARG A 226 13.93 -7.04 -5.11
N THR A 227 14.95 -7.78 -4.71
CA THR A 227 14.98 -8.57 -3.46
C THR A 227 16.34 -8.37 -2.81
N ASP A 228 16.35 -7.93 -1.55
CA ASP A 228 17.57 -7.73 -0.76
C ASP A 228 17.26 -7.83 0.74
N GLY A 229 18.18 -8.39 1.52
CA GLY A 229 18.07 -8.40 3.00
C GLY A 229 16.78 -9.01 3.58
N GLY A 230 16.09 -9.89 2.84
CA GLY A 230 14.79 -10.47 3.24
C GLY A 230 13.57 -9.65 2.83
N ILE A 231 13.76 -8.44 2.34
CA ILE A 231 12.74 -7.54 1.81
C ILE A 231 12.69 -7.68 0.28
N ARG A 232 11.51 -7.52 -0.30
CA ARG A 232 11.30 -7.55 -1.75
C ARG A 232 10.16 -6.65 -2.17
N GLY A 233 10.17 -6.19 -3.40
CA GLY A 233 9.12 -5.31 -3.90
C GLY A 233 9.56 -4.51 -5.13
N VAL A 234 8.75 -3.51 -5.45
CA VAL A 234 8.98 -2.66 -6.62
C VAL A 234 9.76 -1.41 -6.22
N TYR A 235 10.89 -1.21 -6.87
CA TYR A 235 11.73 -0.03 -6.77
C TYR A 235 11.48 0.89 -7.95
N MET A 236 11.18 2.16 -7.64
CA MET A 236 10.67 3.17 -8.57
C MET A 236 11.71 4.28 -8.74
N THR A 237 12.01 4.59 -9.99
CA THR A 237 12.99 5.59 -10.42
C THR A 237 12.46 6.41 -11.59
N SER A 238 13.21 7.44 -12.01
CA SER A 238 12.95 8.23 -13.22
C SER A 238 14.25 8.44 -14.00
N ASP A 239 14.21 8.12 -15.28
CA ASP A 239 15.29 8.40 -16.24
C ASP A 239 15.08 9.75 -16.96
N GLY A 240 13.96 10.43 -16.69
CA GLY A 240 13.57 11.67 -17.36
C GLY A 240 13.72 12.93 -16.52
N VAL A 241 13.38 12.84 -15.23
CA VAL A 241 13.46 13.97 -14.30
C VAL A 241 14.93 14.29 -13.99
N ASP A 242 15.32 15.56 -14.08
CA ASP A 242 16.68 16.00 -13.75
C ASP A 242 17.00 15.70 -12.29
N SER A 243 18.17 15.10 -12.03
CA SER A 243 18.66 14.80 -10.67
C SER A 243 18.78 16.01 -9.73
N LEU A 244 18.79 17.24 -10.27
CA LEU A 244 18.80 18.48 -9.50
C LEU A 244 17.40 19.07 -9.30
N ASP A 245 16.36 18.48 -9.90
CA ASP A 245 14.97 18.89 -9.68
C ASP A 245 14.52 18.51 -8.26
N VAL A 246 13.70 19.36 -7.64
CA VAL A 246 13.16 19.13 -6.30
C VAL A 246 12.20 17.94 -6.23
N ASN A 247 11.64 17.54 -7.38
CA ASN A 247 10.73 16.40 -7.51
C ASN A 247 11.47 15.12 -7.92
N TRP A 248 12.80 15.16 -8.03
CA TRP A 248 13.62 13.98 -8.28
C TRP A 248 13.84 13.16 -7.01
N GLY A 249 13.89 11.84 -7.16
CA GLY A 249 14.14 10.92 -6.07
C GLY A 249 13.85 9.48 -6.47
N THR A 250 13.63 8.63 -5.47
CA THR A 250 13.29 7.23 -5.65
C THR A 250 12.22 6.82 -4.65
N MET A 251 11.32 5.93 -5.03
CA MET A 251 10.32 5.36 -4.14
C MET A 251 10.42 3.83 -4.14
N ALA A 252 9.84 3.19 -3.12
CA ALA A 252 9.73 1.74 -3.09
C ALA A 252 8.45 1.31 -2.40
N LEU A 253 7.79 0.30 -2.97
CA LEU A 253 6.70 -0.44 -2.32
C LEU A 253 7.23 -1.84 -2.04
N THR A 254 7.38 -2.19 -0.76
CA THR A 254 8.09 -3.40 -0.34
C THR A 254 7.34 -4.22 0.70
N THR A 255 7.62 -5.51 0.74
CA THR A 255 7.09 -6.45 1.73
C THR A 255 8.17 -7.40 2.23
N THR A 256 7.99 -7.91 3.45
CA THR A 256 8.78 -9.01 4.01
C THR A 256 8.11 -10.37 3.75
N ALA A 257 6.90 -10.39 3.18
CA ALA A 257 6.15 -11.60 2.88
C ALA A 257 6.85 -12.46 1.81
N SER A 258 6.65 -13.78 1.89
CA SER A 258 7.21 -14.76 0.96
C SER A 258 6.31 -16.01 0.96
N PRO A 259 5.88 -16.53 -0.21
CA PRO A 259 6.13 -16.02 -1.57
C PRO A 259 5.41 -14.69 -1.86
N VAL A 260 5.77 -14.04 -2.98
CA VAL A 260 5.12 -12.83 -3.49
C VAL A 260 5.06 -12.93 -5.01
N THR A 261 3.97 -12.42 -5.59
CA THR A 261 3.84 -12.14 -7.02
C THR A 261 3.79 -10.64 -7.22
N TYR A 262 4.16 -10.16 -8.40
CA TYR A 262 4.36 -8.73 -8.62
C TYR A 262 4.08 -8.38 -10.07
N ARG A 263 3.87 -7.07 -10.29
CA ARG A 263 3.73 -6.49 -11.61
C ARG A 263 4.45 -5.15 -11.63
N THR A 264 5.28 -4.92 -12.64
CA THR A 264 6.12 -3.71 -12.75
C THR A 264 5.56 -2.69 -13.72
N SER A 265 4.72 -3.14 -14.66
CA SER A 265 4.08 -2.28 -15.66
C SER A 265 2.67 -2.75 -15.99
N TRP A 266 1.88 -1.82 -16.50
CA TRP A 266 0.53 -2.07 -16.98
C TRP A 266 0.45 -1.68 -18.45
N ASP A 267 -0.25 -2.50 -19.24
CA ASP A 267 -0.46 -2.27 -20.67
C ASP A 267 -1.26 -0.98 -20.92
N PRO A 268 -1.07 -0.27 -22.04
CA PRO A 268 -1.71 1.01 -22.32
C PRO A 268 -3.00 0.72 -23.09
N LEU A 269 -3.93 -0.01 -22.47
CA LEU A 269 -5.18 -0.39 -23.10
C LEU A 269 -6.14 0.81 -23.13
N ALA A 270 -7.03 0.81 -24.12
CA ALA A 270 -7.99 1.90 -24.30
C ALA A 270 -8.93 2.01 -23.10
N TRP A 271 -9.51 3.20 -22.88
CA TRP A 271 -10.49 3.46 -21.82
C TRP A 271 -9.95 3.04 -20.44
N ASN A 272 -10.66 2.18 -19.71
CA ASN A 272 -10.25 1.64 -18.41
C ASN A 272 -9.83 0.16 -18.48
N TRP A 273 -9.58 -0.36 -19.68
CA TRP A 273 -9.27 -1.78 -19.89
C TRP A 273 -7.99 -2.21 -19.21
N THR A 274 -7.01 -1.31 -19.04
CA THR A 274 -5.80 -1.62 -18.29
C THR A 274 -6.11 -2.01 -16.85
N PHE A 275 -6.96 -1.22 -16.20
CA PHE A 275 -7.36 -1.50 -14.84
C PHE A 275 -8.20 -2.79 -14.76
N ARG A 276 -9.02 -3.03 -15.79
CA ARG A 276 -9.80 -4.26 -15.89
C ARG A 276 -8.92 -5.50 -16.02
N GLU A 277 -7.83 -5.43 -16.78
CA GLU A 277 -6.87 -6.53 -16.92
C GLU A 277 -6.18 -6.85 -15.59
N PHE A 278 -5.74 -5.84 -14.83
CA PHE A 278 -5.26 -6.04 -13.46
C PHE A 278 -6.31 -6.74 -12.58
N TRP A 279 -7.57 -6.28 -12.66
CA TRP A 279 -8.65 -6.85 -11.86
C TRP A 279 -8.91 -8.31 -12.24
N ASP A 280 -8.95 -8.62 -13.54
CA ASP A 280 -9.24 -9.96 -14.05
C ASP A 280 -8.12 -10.95 -13.70
N ASP A 281 -6.85 -10.53 -13.75
CA ASP A 281 -5.69 -11.31 -13.28
C ASP A 281 -5.79 -11.59 -11.77
N PHE A 282 -5.89 -10.53 -10.96
CA PHE A 282 -5.85 -10.66 -9.50
C PHE A 282 -7.07 -11.39 -8.90
N VAL A 283 -8.26 -11.27 -9.50
CA VAL A 283 -9.46 -11.94 -9.00
C VAL A 283 -9.50 -13.44 -9.33
N GLU A 284 -8.67 -13.92 -10.27
CA GLU A 284 -8.62 -15.32 -10.66
C GLU A 284 -8.07 -16.19 -9.51
N ASP A 285 -6.93 -15.81 -8.95
CA ASP A 285 -6.18 -16.61 -7.98
C ASP A 285 -5.52 -15.82 -6.85
N GLY A 286 -5.62 -14.48 -6.86
CA GLY A 286 -4.95 -13.62 -5.88
C GLY A 286 -3.46 -13.42 -6.16
N GLU A 287 -3.00 -13.76 -7.37
CA GLU A 287 -1.64 -13.53 -7.84
C GLU A 287 -1.59 -12.45 -8.93
N LEU A 288 -0.40 -11.91 -9.16
CA LEU A 288 -0.16 -10.95 -10.24
C LEU A 288 0.80 -11.54 -11.27
N THR A 289 0.40 -11.41 -12.53
CA THR A 289 1.25 -11.67 -13.70
C THR A 289 2.01 -10.41 -14.08
N ASP A 290 3.34 -10.50 -14.20
CA ASP A 290 4.19 -9.39 -14.62
C ASP A 290 4.25 -9.25 -16.15
N HIS A 291 4.26 -8.00 -16.62
CA HIS A 291 4.33 -7.65 -18.04
C HIS A 291 5.53 -6.74 -18.28
N PRO A 292 6.76 -7.28 -18.41
CA PRO A 292 8.00 -6.50 -18.37
C PRO A 292 8.26 -5.63 -19.61
N ASP A 293 7.42 -5.72 -20.64
CA ASP A 293 7.64 -4.99 -21.89
C ASP A 293 7.32 -3.49 -21.76
N THR A 294 8.36 -2.67 -21.66
CA THR A 294 8.27 -1.22 -21.46
C THR A 294 7.83 -0.41 -22.69
N ALA A 295 7.70 -1.05 -23.87
CA ALA A 295 7.39 -0.38 -25.13
C ALA A 295 5.95 0.17 -25.19
N HIS A 296 5.08 -0.34 -24.32
CA HIS A 296 3.65 -0.05 -24.28
C HIS A 296 3.21 0.18 -22.83
N VAL A 297 3.81 1.13 -22.13
CA VAL A 297 3.45 1.39 -20.73
C VAL A 297 2.80 2.75 -20.61
N ILE A 298 1.82 2.87 -19.72
CA ILE A 298 1.22 4.16 -19.36
C ILE A 298 2.36 5.13 -18.96
N GLN A 299 2.24 6.41 -19.35
CA GLN A 299 3.26 7.46 -19.07
C GLN A 299 3.69 7.55 -17.59
N THR A 300 2.90 6.99 -16.69
CA THR A 300 3.19 6.82 -15.26
C THR A 300 2.86 5.37 -14.89
N PRO A 301 3.83 4.44 -14.87
CA PRO A 301 3.53 3.05 -14.60
C PRO A 301 3.06 2.87 -13.15
N PRO A 302 1.89 2.27 -12.92
CA PRO A 302 1.55 1.76 -11.60
C PRO A 302 2.49 0.60 -11.24
N ALA A 303 2.91 0.59 -9.97
CA ALA A 303 3.71 -0.45 -9.34
C ALA A 303 2.87 -1.25 -8.35
#